data_AF-A0AA50LTB1-F1
#
_entry.id   AF-A0AA50LTB1-F1
#
_cell.length_a   1.000
_cell.length_b   1.000
_cell.length_c   1.000
_cell.angle_alpha   90.00
_cell.angle_beta   90.00
_cell.angle_gamma   90.00
#
_symmetry.space_group_name_H-M   'P 1'
#
loop_
_entity.id
_entity.type
_entity.pdbx_description
1 polymer ?
#
loop_
_entity_poly.entity_id
_entity_poly.type
_entity_poly.pdbx_seq_one_letter_code
_entity_poly.pdbx_strand_id
1 'polypeptide(L)'
;HGGRTPNNDLSSSLYILSVDNRGCNRKVTLRCQEKELVGELPEARYGHTLSVVHSRGKTAYVLFGGRSYMPPSERTTEKWNCMVDCPPQIYLIDLEFGCCSAHALPELTDGQSFHLALAREDCVYFLGGHIASTDCRPPRLFRLHVELLLGSPLLSCEILNDGLSITSAIVTPIGPAHEYIILGGYQSDSQKRMLCTYIALNDVGIHMEPREPPEWSSEISQSRTWFCGTLEKGSALIIIPS
;
A
#
# COMPACT_ATOMS: atom_id res chain seq x y z
N HIS A 1 7.78 -6.66 3.28
CA HIS A 1 8.49 -5.77 4.22
C HIS A 1 7.57 -5.48 5.39
N GLY A 2 8.11 -5.48 6.60
CA GLY A 2 7.41 -5.11 7.81
C GLY A 2 6.18 -5.94 8.14
N GLY A 3 5.14 -5.30 8.68
CA GLY A 3 3.96 -5.97 9.23
C GLY A 3 4.10 -6.28 10.72
N ARG A 4 3.06 -6.91 11.28
CA ARG A 4 2.94 -7.21 12.70
C ARG A 4 3.09 -8.72 12.94
N THR A 5 3.93 -9.12 13.88
CA THR A 5 4.15 -10.52 14.26
C THR A 5 3.00 -11.04 15.12
N PRO A 6 2.88 -12.37 15.32
CA PRO A 6 1.90 -12.94 16.24
C PRO A 6 2.01 -12.43 17.68
N ASN A 7 3.20 -11.99 18.11
CA ASN A 7 3.45 -11.40 19.42
C ASN A 7 3.19 -9.89 19.46
N ASN A 8 2.59 -9.35 18.40
CA ASN A 8 2.30 -7.94 18.22
C ASN A 8 3.52 -7.03 17.97
N ASP A 9 4.73 -7.56 17.85
CA ASP A 9 5.89 -6.75 17.45
C ASP A 9 5.78 -6.30 16.00
N LEU A 10 6.40 -5.16 15.67
CA LEU A 10 6.51 -4.72 14.28
C LEU A 10 7.85 -5.16 13.72
N SER A 11 7.83 -5.73 12.52
CA SER A 11 9.05 -6.04 11.77
C SER A 11 9.50 -4.83 10.96
N SER A 12 10.82 -4.65 10.84
CA SER A 12 11.46 -3.78 9.85
C SER A 12 12.17 -4.57 8.75
N SER A 13 12.08 -5.91 8.78
CA SER A 13 12.77 -6.77 7.82
C SER A 13 12.08 -6.75 6.46
N LEU A 14 12.91 -6.86 5.42
CA LEU A 14 12.48 -7.11 4.05
C LEU A 14 12.69 -8.59 3.71
N TYR A 15 11.65 -9.24 3.23
CA TYR A 15 11.71 -10.63 2.76
C TYR A 15 11.37 -10.70 1.27
N ILE A 16 12.18 -11.43 0.52
CA ILE A 16 11.95 -11.77 -0.89
C ILE A 16 11.42 -13.21 -0.92
N LEU A 17 10.17 -13.37 -1.34
CA LEU A 17 9.54 -14.66 -1.54
C LEU A 17 9.54 -15.02 -3.03
N SER A 18 10.13 -16.16 -3.38
CA SER A 18 10.26 -16.62 -4.77
C SER A 18 9.89 -18.10 -4.89
N VAL A 19 9.57 -18.52 -6.11
CA VAL A 19 9.38 -19.95 -6.43
C VAL A 19 10.75 -20.59 -6.61
N ASP A 20 11.06 -21.57 -5.78
CA ASP A 20 12.32 -22.30 -5.79
C ASP A 20 12.27 -23.48 -6.77
N ASN A 21 11.24 -24.31 -6.63
CA ASN A 21 11.06 -25.51 -7.44
C ASN A 21 9.58 -25.82 -7.65
N ARG A 22 9.26 -26.40 -8.81
CA ARG A 22 7.95 -26.97 -9.15
C ARG A 22 8.13 -28.49 -9.26
N GLY A 23 7.78 -29.20 -8.20
CA GLY A 23 7.87 -30.65 -8.14
C GLY A 23 6.68 -31.37 -8.79
N CYS A 24 6.67 -32.70 -8.68
CA CYS A 24 5.57 -33.54 -9.15
C CYS A 24 4.26 -33.26 -8.38
N ASN A 25 3.12 -33.61 -8.97
CA ASN A 25 1.79 -33.48 -8.36
C ASN A 25 1.42 -32.05 -7.94
N ARG A 26 1.83 -31.04 -8.73
CA ARG A 26 1.57 -29.61 -8.46
C ARG A 26 2.19 -29.09 -7.16
N LYS A 27 3.16 -29.80 -6.57
CA LYS A 27 3.90 -29.32 -5.41
C LYS A 27 4.78 -28.12 -5.82
N VAL A 28 4.66 -27.01 -5.10
CA VAL A 28 5.53 -25.84 -5.25
C VAL A 28 6.33 -25.67 -3.97
N THR A 29 7.66 -25.55 -4.11
CA THR A 29 8.55 -25.14 -3.03
C THR A 29 8.84 -23.66 -3.20
N LEU A 30 8.66 -22.90 -2.12
CA LEU A 30 8.98 -21.48 -2.07
C LEU A 30 10.29 -21.26 -1.31
N ARG A 31 11.04 -20.23 -1.70
CA ARG A 31 12.22 -19.75 -0.99
C ARG A 31 11.93 -18.36 -0.45
N CYS A 32 12.09 -18.20 0.86
CA CYS A 32 12.03 -16.91 1.53
C CYS A 32 13.45 -16.50 1.90
N GLN A 33 13.89 -15.33 1.45
CA GLN A 33 15.20 -14.77 1.77
C GLN A 33 15.00 -13.43 2.47
N GLU A 34 15.55 -13.28 3.67
CA GLU A 34 15.68 -11.96 4.27
C GLU A 34 16.75 -11.18 3.50
N LYS A 35 16.41 -9.95 3.10
CA LYS A 35 17.29 -9.04 2.40
C LYS A 35 17.72 -7.96 3.39
N GLU A 36 19.01 -7.94 3.71
CA GLU A 36 19.59 -6.85 4.48
C GLU A 36 19.56 -5.56 3.65
N LEU A 37 19.14 -4.48 4.31
CA LEU A 37 19.11 -3.15 3.75
C LEU A 37 20.05 -2.24 4.56
N VAL A 38 20.71 -1.31 3.88
CA VAL A 38 21.57 -0.29 4.50
C VAL A 38 21.17 1.11 4.07
N GLY A 39 21.57 2.13 4.83
CA GLY A 39 21.25 3.54 4.55
C GLY A 39 20.12 4.06 5.45
N GLU A 40 19.22 4.86 4.87
CA GLU A 40 18.14 5.52 5.61
C GLU A 40 16.90 4.61 5.67
N LEU A 41 16.94 3.66 6.60
CA LEU A 41 15.92 2.62 6.69
C LEU A 41 14.58 3.14 7.23
N PRO A 42 13.44 2.66 6.70
CA PRO A 42 12.15 2.90 7.35
C PRO A 42 12.09 2.18 8.70
N GLU A 43 11.52 2.84 9.70
CA GLU A 43 11.17 2.16 10.96
C GLU A 43 10.17 1.02 10.75
N ALA A 44 10.14 0.09 11.71
CA ALA A 44 9.21 -1.03 11.75
C ALA A 44 7.76 -0.53 11.74
N ARG A 45 6.97 -1.00 10.76
CA ARG A 45 5.64 -0.46 10.48
C ARG A 45 4.70 -1.44 9.80
N TYR A 46 3.40 -1.17 9.85
CA TYR A 46 2.35 -1.91 9.13
C TYR A 46 1.32 -0.95 8.51
N GLY A 47 0.48 -1.44 7.60
CA GLY A 47 -0.49 -0.58 6.89
C GLY A 47 0.14 0.43 5.94
N HIS A 48 1.41 0.23 5.58
CA HIS A 48 2.12 0.95 4.52
C HIS A 48 1.93 0.23 3.19
N THR A 49 2.30 0.89 2.09
CA THR A 49 2.36 0.26 0.77
C THR A 49 3.81 0.15 0.29
N LEU A 50 4.05 -0.84 -0.57
CA LEU A 50 5.33 -1.07 -1.24
C LEU A 50 5.02 -1.33 -2.72
N SER A 51 5.55 -0.49 -3.60
CA SER A 51 5.32 -0.57 -5.04
C SER A 51 6.65 -0.63 -5.80
N VAL A 52 6.65 -1.18 -7.00
CA VAL A 52 7.84 -1.26 -7.86
C VAL A 52 7.73 -0.24 -8.96
N VAL A 53 8.80 0.52 -9.21
CA VAL A 53 8.91 1.45 -10.32
C VAL A 53 10.07 1.05 -11.24
N HIS A 54 9.90 1.34 -12.52
CA HIS A 54 10.88 1.12 -13.57
C HIS A 54 11.17 2.45 -14.25
N SER A 55 12.41 2.91 -14.20
CA SER A 55 12.81 4.19 -14.81
C SER A 55 14.17 4.03 -15.47
N ARG A 56 14.26 4.40 -16.76
CA ARG A 56 15.51 4.38 -17.54
C ARG A 56 16.27 3.03 -17.47
N GLY A 57 15.53 1.92 -17.46
CA GLY A 57 16.07 0.57 -17.39
C GLY A 57 16.52 0.11 -15.99
N LYS A 58 16.27 0.90 -14.95
CA LYS A 58 16.53 0.55 -13.56
C LYS A 58 15.22 0.27 -12.81
N THR A 59 15.31 -0.52 -11.75
CA THR A 59 14.18 -0.87 -10.88
C THR A 59 14.43 -0.36 -9.47
N ALA A 60 13.43 0.25 -8.85
CA ALA A 60 13.45 0.60 -7.44
C ALA A 60 12.10 0.28 -6.80
N TYR A 61 12.10 0.14 -5.48
CA TYR A 61 10.89 -0.06 -4.70
C TYR A 61 10.57 1.22 -3.94
N VAL A 62 9.33 1.69 -4.06
CA VAL A 62 8.78 2.85 -3.38
C VAL A 62 7.99 2.36 -2.17
N LEU A 63 8.40 2.78 -0.97
CA LEU A 63 7.66 2.52 0.27
C LEU A 63 7.12 3.85 0.82
N PHE A 64 5.85 3.84 1.24
CA PHE A 64 5.20 5.03 1.80
C PHE A 64 4.18 4.71 2.91
N GLY A 65 4.15 5.59 3.90
CA GLY A 65 3.17 5.64 4.97
C GLY A 65 3.27 4.48 5.96
N GLY A 66 2.11 4.13 6.53
CA GLY A 66 1.95 3.12 7.57
C GLY A 66 1.95 3.68 8.98
N ARG A 67 1.81 2.77 9.94
CA ARG A 67 1.80 3.03 11.37
C ARG A 67 2.90 2.28 12.08
N SER A 68 3.41 2.92 13.12
CA SER A 68 4.36 2.37 14.07
C SER A 68 3.82 2.52 15.50
N TYR A 69 4.49 1.88 16.45
CA TYR A 69 4.26 2.17 17.86
C TYR A 69 4.79 3.56 18.20
N MET A 70 4.22 4.17 19.25
CA MET A 70 4.76 5.43 19.77
C MET A 70 6.27 5.33 20.04
N PRO A 71 7.04 6.41 19.80
CA PRO A 71 8.47 6.42 20.06
C PRO A 71 8.79 5.99 21.51
N PRO A 72 9.94 5.34 21.77
CA PRO A 72 10.29 4.86 23.11
C PRO A 72 10.24 5.94 24.21
N SER A 73 10.51 7.20 23.85
CA SER A 73 10.44 8.35 24.77
C SER A 73 9.03 8.70 25.23
N GLU A 74 8.00 8.33 24.47
CA GLU A 74 6.59 8.65 24.74
C GLU A 74 5.76 7.40 25.08
N ARG A 75 6.34 6.20 24.92
CA ARG A 75 5.66 4.93 25.11
C ARG A 75 5.62 4.53 26.58
N THR A 76 4.44 4.57 27.16
CA THR A 76 4.17 4.07 28.52
C THR A 76 3.48 2.70 28.48
N THR A 77 3.37 2.04 29.63
CA THR A 77 2.59 0.80 29.78
C THR A 77 1.11 0.99 29.46
N GLU A 78 0.54 2.16 29.79
CA GLU A 78 -0.85 2.52 29.49
C GLU A 78 -1.08 2.74 27.98
N LYS A 79 -0.08 3.29 27.28
CA LYS A 79 -0.12 3.53 25.83
C LYS A 79 0.67 2.49 25.05
N TRP A 80 0.89 1.31 25.63
CA TRP A 80 1.79 0.31 25.05
C TRP A 80 1.41 -0.11 23.63
N ASN A 81 0.11 -0.19 23.38
CA ASN A 81 -0.45 -0.57 22.08
C ASN A 81 -0.88 0.62 21.21
N CYS A 82 -0.66 1.86 21.66
CA CYS A 82 -1.00 3.04 20.88
C CYS A 82 -0.06 3.14 19.67
N MET A 83 -0.67 3.44 18.53
CA MET A 83 0.02 3.56 17.25
C MET A 83 -0.17 4.95 16.69
N VAL A 84 0.85 5.44 16.01
CA VAL A 84 0.85 6.72 15.31
C VAL A 84 1.18 6.48 13.85
N ASP A 85 0.73 7.35 12.94
CA ASP A 85 1.21 7.27 11.57
C ASP A 85 2.70 7.65 11.52
N CYS A 86 3.46 6.91 10.70
CA CYS A 86 4.86 7.20 10.47
C CYS A 86 5.01 8.57 9.78
N PRO A 87 6.16 9.24 9.92
CA PRO A 87 6.46 10.46 9.16
C PRO A 87 6.24 10.25 7.65
N PRO A 88 5.71 11.25 6.92
CA PRO A 88 5.34 11.12 5.50
C PRO A 88 6.55 11.19 4.56
N GLN A 89 7.52 10.30 4.77
CA GLN A 89 8.69 10.13 3.91
C GLN A 89 8.45 9.06 2.85
N ILE A 90 8.98 9.32 1.65
CA ILE A 90 9.11 8.32 0.59
C ILE A 90 10.45 7.61 0.76
N TYR A 91 10.42 6.29 0.85
CA TYR A 91 11.65 5.49 0.85
C TYR A 91 11.84 4.85 -0.51
N LEU A 92 13.01 5.06 -1.10
CA LEU A 92 13.45 4.34 -2.29
C LEU A 92 14.41 3.23 -1.87
N ILE A 93 14.08 2.00 -2.25
CA ILE A 93 14.87 0.81 -1.95
C ILE A 93 15.37 0.21 -3.27
N ASP A 94 16.68 0.11 -3.40
CA ASP A 94 17.35 -0.60 -4.48
C ASP A 94 17.71 -2.01 -3.99
N LEU A 95 17.15 -3.05 -4.63
CA LEU A 95 17.45 -4.43 -4.24
C LEU A 95 18.74 -4.98 -4.81
N GLU A 96 19.28 -4.40 -5.88
CA GLU A 96 20.54 -4.82 -6.46
C GLU A 96 21.67 -4.55 -5.46
N PHE A 97 21.72 -3.34 -4.93
CA PHE A 97 22.74 -2.92 -3.95
C PHE A 97 22.29 -3.04 -2.49
N GLY A 98 20.99 -3.27 -2.23
CA GLY A 98 20.45 -3.33 -0.88
C GLY A 98 20.49 -1.98 -0.16
N CYS A 99 20.45 -0.87 -0.89
CA CYS A 99 20.49 0.47 -0.29
C CYS A 99 19.09 1.09 -0.22
N CYS A 100 18.88 1.88 0.83
CA CYS A 100 17.66 2.64 1.06
C CYS A 100 18.00 4.12 1.27
N SER A 101 17.18 4.99 0.68
CA SER A 101 17.23 6.44 0.87
C SER A 101 15.86 6.98 1.21
N ALA A 102 15.80 8.00 2.06
CA ALA A 102 14.57 8.61 2.52
C ALA A 102 14.42 10.02 1.93
N HIS A 103 13.23 10.34 1.43
CA HIS A 103 12.94 11.59 0.73
C HIS A 103 11.71 12.24 1.34
N ALA A 104 11.89 13.47 1.85
CA ALA A 104 10.79 14.32 2.27
C ALA A 104 10.31 15.14 1.06
N LEU A 105 8.99 15.16 0.84
CA LEU A 105 8.36 15.90 -0.25
C LEU A 105 7.43 16.97 0.34
N PRO A 106 7.52 18.24 -0.09
CA PRO A 106 6.78 19.34 0.52
C PRO A 106 5.25 19.19 0.41
N GLU A 107 4.77 18.45 -0.59
CA GLU A 107 3.35 18.18 -0.79
C GLU A 107 2.78 17.17 0.23
N LEU A 108 3.64 16.42 0.92
CA LEU A 108 3.25 15.38 1.88
C LEU A 108 3.46 15.87 3.31
N THR A 109 2.43 16.48 3.88
CA THR A 109 2.48 17.10 5.22
C THR A 109 2.15 16.17 6.36
N ASP A 110 1.26 15.19 6.14
CA ASP A 110 0.76 14.30 7.18
C ASP A 110 1.04 12.84 6.83
N GLY A 111 1.44 12.07 7.85
CA GLY A 111 1.48 10.61 7.78
C GLY A 111 0.10 10.04 7.46
N GLN A 112 0.08 8.89 6.78
CA GLN A 112 -1.15 8.18 6.49
C GLN A 112 -0.92 6.67 6.38
N SER A 113 -1.98 5.90 6.59
CA SER A 113 -1.96 4.43 6.54
C SER A 113 -3.18 3.86 5.84
N PHE A 114 -3.11 2.58 5.46
CA PHE A 114 -4.19 1.82 4.81
C PHE A 114 -4.72 2.45 3.51
N HIS A 115 -3.86 3.20 2.82
CA HIS A 115 -4.11 3.74 1.48
C HIS A 115 -3.81 2.67 0.42
N LEU A 116 -4.28 2.92 -0.80
CA LEU A 116 -3.93 2.13 -1.98
C LEU A 116 -2.71 2.72 -2.67
N ALA A 117 -1.94 1.87 -3.34
CA ALA A 117 -0.86 2.29 -4.22
C ALA A 117 -0.91 1.49 -5.53
N LEU A 118 -0.90 2.19 -6.67
CA LEU A 118 -0.89 1.61 -8.00
C LEU A 118 0.30 2.14 -8.78
N ALA A 119 1.18 1.24 -9.23
CA ALA A 119 2.36 1.62 -9.98
C ALA A 119 2.20 1.32 -11.48
N ARG A 120 2.72 2.23 -12.29
CA ARG A 120 2.88 2.08 -13.74
C ARG A 120 4.18 2.76 -14.13
N GLU A 121 5.10 1.99 -14.71
CA GLU A 121 6.43 2.46 -15.11
C GLU A 121 7.15 3.19 -13.96
N ASP A 122 7.45 4.47 -14.12
CA ASP A 122 8.15 5.33 -13.16
C ASP A 122 7.21 6.10 -12.22
N CYS A 123 5.90 5.86 -12.29
CA CYS A 123 4.89 6.54 -11.50
C CYS A 123 4.21 5.60 -10.49
N VAL A 124 3.91 6.13 -9.30
CA VAL A 124 3.04 5.50 -8.30
C VAL A 124 1.91 6.46 -7.93
N TYR A 125 0.68 5.98 -8.03
CA TYR A 125 -0.53 6.69 -7.64
C TYR A 125 -0.98 6.19 -6.27
N PHE A 126 -1.12 7.11 -5.32
CA PHE A 126 -1.58 6.82 -3.97
C PHE A 126 -2.99 7.34 -3.79
N LEU A 127 -3.89 6.49 -3.27
CA LEU A 127 -5.31 6.80 -3.13
C LEU A 127 -5.84 6.55 -1.72
N GLY A 128 -6.59 7.52 -1.21
CA GLY A 128 -7.24 7.46 0.10
C GLY A 128 -6.22 7.36 1.23
N GLY A 129 -6.56 6.56 2.24
CA GLY A 129 -5.82 6.41 3.48
C GLY A 129 -6.56 7.01 4.67
N HIS A 130 -6.02 6.73 5.85
CA HIS A 130 -6.45 7.28 7.13
C HIS A 130 -5.32 8.09 7.74
N ILE A 131 -5.67 9.24 8.32
CA ILE A 131 -4.78 10.06 9.14
C ILE A 131 -5.22 9.88 10.59
N ALA A 132 -4.36 9.25 11.39
CA ALA A 132 -4.60 8.88 12.78
C ALA A 132 -4.72 10.10 13.70
N SER A 133 -3.93 11.15 13.47
CA SER A 133 -3.89 12.35 14.33
C SER A 133 -5.19 13.14 14.31
N THR A 134 -5.87 13.17 13.16
CA THR A 134 -7.13 13.90 12.94
C THR A 134 -8.34 12.98 12.78
N ASP A 135 -8.13 11.67 12.88
CA ASP A 135 -9.12 10.62 12.65
C ASP A 135 -9.98 10.85 11.38
N CYS A 136 -9.31 11.10 10.25
CA CYS A 136 -9.99 11.44 9.02
C CYS A 136 -9.55 10.57 7.84
N ARG A 137 -10.42 10.47 6.83
CA ARG A 137 -10.17 9.77 5.57
C ARG A 137 -10.25 10.78 4.43
N PRO A 138 -9.21 11.58 4.19
CA PRO A 138 -9.27 12.57 3.13
C PRO A 138 -9.36 11.86 1.77
N PRO A 139 -10.07 12.42 0.78
CA PRO A 139 -10.11 11.90 -0.59
C PRO A 139 -8.79 12.20 -1.32
N ARG A 140 -7.66 11.78 -0.74
CA ARG A 140 -6.32 12.03 -1.27
C ARG A 140 -6.12 11.23 -2.55
N LEU A 141 -5.58 11.91 -3.56
CA LEU A 141 -4.99 11.31 -4.73
C LEU A 141 -3.73 12.10 -5.06
N PHE A 142 -2.60 11.41 -5.13
CA PHE A 142 -1.38 12.04 -5.60
C PHE A 142 -0.56 11.06 -6.43
N ARG A 143 0.19 11.62 -7.36
CA ARG A 143 1.14 10.91 -8.21
C ARG A 143 2.55 11.22 -7.75
N LEU A 144 3.28 10.18 -7.39
CA LEU A 144 4.73 10.23 -7.26
C LEU A 144 5.35 9.79 -8.58
N HIS A 145 6.22 10.61 -9.15
CA HIS A 145 7.05 10.25 -10.29
C HIS A 145 8.51 10.14 -9.85
N VAL A 146 9.19 9.07 -10.27
CA VAL A 146 10.53 8.68 -9.80
C VAL A 146 11.47 8.46 -10.97
N GLU A 147 12.43 9.35 -11.17
CA GLU A 147 13.48 9.19 -12.18
C GLU A 147 14.77 8.65 -11.56
N LEU A 148 15.19 7.47 -12.02
CA LEU A 148 16.39 6.78 -11.53
C LEU A 148 17.63 7.19 -12.35
N LEU A 149 18.17 8.38 -12.06
CA LEU A 149 19.35 8.93 -12.73
C LEU A 149 20.66 8.22 -12.33
N LEU A 150 21.76 8.54 -13.01
CA LEU A 150 23.10 8.17 -12.55
C LEU A 150 23.48 9.09 -11.39
N GLY A 151 23.50 8.57 -10.16
CA GLY A 151 23.68 9.35 -8.94
C GLY A 151 22.41 9.36 -8.09
N SER A 152 21.89 10.55 -7.78
CA SER A 152 20.68 10.71 -6.97
C SER A 152 19.40 10.53 -7.80
N PRO A 153 18.38 9.86 -7.27
CA PRO A 153 17.06 9.83 -7.90
C PRO A 153 16.43 11.24 -7.86
N LEU A 154 15.60 11.54 -8.86
CA LEU A 154 14.75 12.72 -8.86
C LEU A 154 13.31 12.30 -8.58
N LEU A 155 12.68 12.93 -7.60
CA LEU A 155 11.30 12.66 -7.20
C LEU A 155 10.48 13.92 -7.39
N SER A 156 9.28 13.77 -7.94
CA SER A 156 8.27 14.83 -7.99
C SER A 156 6.92 14.29 -7.53
N CYS A 157 6.22 15.05 -6.70
CA CYS A 157 4.88 14.72 -6.24
C CYS A 157 3.88 15.72 -6.84
N GLU A 158 2.79 15.20 -7.38
CA GLU A 158 1.69 16.01 -7.88
C GLU A 158 0.40 15.60 -7.16
N ILE A 159 -0.24 16.57 -6.50
CA ILE A 159 -1.57 16.38 -5.92
C ILE A 159 -2.61 16.48 -7.03
N LEU A 160 -3.43 15.45 -7.16
CA LEU A 160 -4.47 15.38 -8.18
C LEU A 160 -5.85 15.57 -7.55
N ASN A 161 -6.82 16.02 -8.35
CA ASN A 161 -8.20 16.18 -7.91
C ASN A 161 -8.96 14.84 -7.98
N ASP A 162 -10.18 14.81 -7.44
CA ASP A 162 -11.14 13.71 -7.56
C ASP A 162 -10.70 12.37 -6.94
N GLY A 163 -9.89 12.43 -5.88
CA GLY A 163 -9.51 11.25 -5.11
C GLY A 163 -10.68 10.60 -4.36
N LEU A 164 -10.40 9.46 -3.72
CA LEU A 164 -11.40 8.64 -3.03
C LEU A 164 -11.17 8.65 -1.52
N SER A 165 -12.21 8.97 -0.75
CA SER A 165 -12.20 8.80 0.70
C SER A 165 -12.40 7.33 1.05
N ILE A 166 -11.31 6.58 1.14
CA ILE A 166 -11.29 5.14 1.42
C ILE A 166 -10.10 4.68 2.21
N THR A 167 -10.28 3.58 2.92
CA THR A 167 -9.23 2.87 3.66
C THR A 167 -9.39 1.37 3.51
N SER A 168 -8.27 0.63 3.51
CA SER A 168 -8.24 -0.84 3.52
C SER A 168 -9.05 -1.50 2.39
N ALA A 169 -9.20 -0.78 1.27
CA ALA A 169 -9.73 -1.33 0.04
C ALA A 169 -8.68 -2.23 -0.61
N ILE A 170 -9.10 -3.04 -1.59
CA ILE A 170 -8.19 -3.80 -2.43
C ILE A 170 -8.34 -3.38 -3.88
N VAL A 171 -7.32 -3.69 -4.67
CA VAL A 171 -7.30 -3.41 -6.11
C VAL A 171 -7.02 -4.69 -6.87
N THR A 172 -7.94 -5.11 -7.72
CA THR A 172 -7.79 -6.32 -8.54
C THR A 172 -7.57 -5.95 -10.02
N PRO A 173 -6.55 -6.48 -10.70
CA PRO A 173 -6.34 -6.25 -12.13
C PRO A 173 -7.40 -6.99 -12.94
N ILE A 174 -8.07 -6.30 -13.86
CA ILE A 174 -9.18 -6.87 -14.66
C ILE A 174 -8.86 -7.04 -16.15
N GLY A 175 -7.69 -6.61 -16.60
CA GLY A 175 -7.27 -6.68 -18.00
C GLY A 175 -5.74 -6.77 -18.17
N PRO A 176 -5.26 -6.90 -19.42
CA PRO A 176 -3.83 -6.90 -19.72
C PRO A 176 -3.23 -5.48 -19.71
N ALA A 177 -4.06 -4.45 -19.90
CA ALA A 177 -3.70 -3.06 -19.70
C ALA A 177 -3.69 -2.75 -18.19
N HIS A 178 -3.07 -1.63 -17.78
CA HIS A 178 -3.05 -1.15 -16.38
C HIS A 178 -4.45 -0.70 -15.91
N GLU A 179 -5.39 -1.65 -15.90
CA GLU A 179 -6.80 -1.50 -15.62
C GLU A 179 -7.17 -2.36 -14.41
N TYR A 180 -7.88 -1.74 -13.48
CA TYR A 180 -8.14 -2.32 -12.19
C TYR A 180 -9.57 -2.03 -11.71
N ILE A 181 -10.02 -2.82 -10.75
CA ILE A 181 -11.21 -2.55 -9.96
C ILE A 181 -10.81 -2.39 -8.50
N ILE A 182 -11.15 -1.25 -7.91
CA ILE A 182 -11.21 -1.06 -6.47
C ILE A 182 -12.49 -1.71 -5.95
N LEU A 183 -12.34 -2.56 -4.93
CA LEU A 183 -13.44 -3.07 -4.15
C LEU A 183 -13.13 -3.07 -2.65
N GLY A 184 -14.18 -3.13 -1.84
CA GLY A 184 -14.05 -3.26 -0.40
C GLY A 184 -13.58 -1.99 0.31
N GLY A 185 -13.13 -2.18 1.55
CA GLY A 185 -12.65 -1.10 2.41
C GLY A 185 -13.76 -0.34 3.13
N TYR A 186 -13.41 0.84 3.65
CA TYR A 186 -14.26 1.62 4.54
C TYR A 186 -14.26 3.10 4.15
N GLN A 187 -15.46 3.70 4.17
CA GLN A 187 -15.67 5.15 3.97
C GLN A 187 -15.60 5.90 5.31
N SER A 188 -15.99 5.24 6.40
CA SER A 188 -15.90 5.75 7.77
C SER A 188 -15.70 4.59 8.75
N ASP A 189 -15.51 4.89 10.04
CA ASP A 189 -15.35 3.87 11.09
C ASP A 189 -16.56 2.95 11.27
N SER A 190 -17.74 3.42 10.86
CA SER A 190 -19.00 2.70 10.98
C SER A 190 -19.56 2.23 9.63
N GLN A 191 -18.93 2.60 8.51
CA GLN A 191 -19.48 2.36 7.17
C GLN A 191 -18.45 1.71 6.24
N LYS A 192 -18.76 0.47 5.84
CA LYS A 192 -18.08 -0.24 4.75
C LYS A 192 -18.38 0.41 3.41
N ARG A 193 -17.43 0.38 2.48
CA ARG A 193 -17.63 0.85 1.10
C ARG A 193 -18.26 -0.23 0.23
N MET A 194 -19.55 -0.10 -0.07
CA MET A 194 -20.26 -1.10 -0.91
C MET A 194 -20.12 -0.88 -2.42
N LEU A 195 -19.42 0.19 -2.85
CA LEU A 195 -19.26 0.59 -4.26
C LEU A 195 -17.97 0.03 -4.88
N CYS A 196 -18.04 -0.31 -6.16
CA CYS A 196 -16.89 -0.64 -6.99
C CYS A 196 -16.44 0.57 -7.82
N THR A 197 -15.14 0.68 -8.09
CA THR A 197 -14.59 1.74 -8.94
C THR A 197 -13.56 1.19 -9.89
N TYR A 198 -13.78 1.42 -11.17
CA TYR A 198 -12.82 1.14 -12.21
C TYR A 198 -11.71 2.19 -12.20
N ILE A 199 -10.48 1.73 -12.42
CA ILE A 199 -9.30 2.56 -12.59
C ILE A 199 -8.60 2.17 -13.88
N ALA A 200 -8.24 3.16 -14.70
CA ALA A 200 -7.30 2.99 -15.80
C ALA A 200 -6.08 3.88 -15.56
N LEU A 201 -4.88 3.31 -15.66
CA LEU A 201 -3.63 4.08 -15.72
C LEU A 201 -3.12 4.12 -17.17
N ASN A 202 -2.92 5.32 -17.69
CA ASN A 202 -2.39 5.56 -19.02
C ASN A 202 -1.29 6.63 -18.99
N ASP A 203 -0.81 7.08 -20.15
CA ASP A 203 0.27 8.07 -20.24
C ASP A 203 -0.16 9.48 -19.79
N VAL A 204 -1.46 9.78 -19.80
CA VAL A 204 -2.00 11.05 -19.31
C VAL A 204 -2.11 11.05 -17.79
N GLY A 205 -2.49 9.91 -17.21
CA GLY A 205 -2.54 9.73 -15.78
C GLY A 205 -3.50 8.65 -15.32
N ILE A 206 -4.22 8.94 -14.25
CA ILE A 206 -5.21 8.05 -13.65
C ILE A 206 -6.62 8.50 -14.03
N HIS A 207 -7.42 7.56 -14.53
CA HIS A 207 -8.84 7.74 -14.79
C HIS A 207 -9.65 6.85 -13.86
N MET A 208 -10.72 7.39 -13.27
CA MET A 208 -11.55 6.67 -12.31
C MET A 208 -13.03 6.79 -12.67
N GLU A 209 -13.72 5.66 -12.68
CA GLU A 209 -15.15 5.60 -12.99
C GLU A 209 -15.89 4.70 -11.98
N PRO A 210 -17.03 5.14 -11.43
CA PRO A 210 -17.90 4.26 -10.67
C PRO A 210 -18.33 3.05 -11.53
N ARG A 211 -18.37 1.87 -10.91
CA ARG A 211 -18.92 0.66 -11.53
C ARG A 211 -20.02 0.09 -10.66
N GLU A 212 -20.98 -0.56 -11.31
CA GLU A 212 -22.05 -1.25 -10.61
C GLU A 212 -21.44 -2.31 -9.67
N PRO A 213 -21.80 -2.28 -8.38
CA PRO A 213 -21.33 -3.29 -7.45
C PRO A 213 -22.03 -4.64 -7.72
N PRO A 214 -21.44 -5.76 -7.28
CA PRO A 214 -22.16 -7.03 -7.29
C PRO A 214 -23.39 -6.97 -6.37
N GLU A 215 -24.34 -7.88 -6.57
CA GLU A 215 -25.44 -8.09 -5.63
C GLU A 215 -24.90 -8.64 -4.30
N TRP A 216 -24.70 -7.74 -3.33
CA TRP A 216 -24.24 -8.10 -2.01
C TRP A 216 -25.30 -8.88 -1.24
N SER A 217 -24.92 -10.01 -0.64
CA SER A 217 -25.80 -10.73 0.26
C SER A 217 -26.19 -9.87 1.48
N SER A 218 -27.29 -10.23 2.14
CA SER A 218 -27.72 -9.59 3.38
C SER A 218 -26.64 -9.70 4.46
N GLU A 219 -25.98 -10.86 4.58
CA GLU A 219 -24.89 -11.12 5.52
C GLU A 219 -23.71 -10.16 5.31
N ILE A 220 -23.24 -9.99 4.07
CA ILE A 220 -22.15 -9.05 3.76
C ILE A 220 -22.59 -7.61 4.02
N SER A 221 -23.81 -7.26 3.63
CA SER A 221 -24.34 -5.90 3.78
C SER A 221 -24.47 -5.51 5.26
N GLN A 222 -25.00 -6.40 6.09
CA GLN A 222 -25.24 -6.16 7.51
C GLN A 222 -24.00 -6.34 8.39
N SER A 223 -22.99 -7.08 7.94
CA SER A 223 -21.77 -7.26 8.72
C SER A 223 -21.07 -5.92 8.98
N ARG A 224 -20.58 -5.69 10.19
CA ARG A 224 -19.91 -4.42 10.53
C ARG A 224 -18.55 -4.29 9.85
N THR A 225 -17.84 -5.40 9.68
CA THR A 225 -16.48 -5.42 9.13
C THR A 225 -16.35 -6.48 8.04
N TRP A 226 -15.39 -6.25 7.16
CA TRP A 226 -14.95 -7.23 6.19
C TRP A 226 -13.45 -7.10 5.96
N PHE A 227 -12.87 -8.16 5.41
CA PHE A 227 -11.49 -8.20 4.96
C PHE A 227 -11.49 -8.73 3.54
N CYS A 228 -10.67 -8.12 2.71
CA CYS A 228 -10.63 -8.41 1.28
C CYS A 228 -9.21 -8.85 0.90
N GLY A 229 -9.12 -9.76 -0.06
CA GLY A 229 -7.86 -10.18 -0.68
C GLY A 229 -8.03 -10.31 -2.18
N THR A 230 -6.98 -10.01 -2.93
CA THR A 230 -6.95 -10.17 -4.39
C THR A 230 -6.58 -11.61 -4.74
N LEU A 231 -7.30 -12.20 -5.68
CA LEU A 231 -6.96 -13.49 -6.29
C LEU A 231 -6.47 -13.26 -7.73
N GLU A 232 -5.98 -14.31 -8.38
CA GLU A 232 -5.58 -14.21 -9.79
C GLU A 232 -6.80 -13.96 -10.71
N LYS A 233 -6.55 -13.42 -11.91
CA LYS A 233 -7.53 -13.29 -13.00
C LYS A 233 -8.76 -12.45 -12.64
N GLY A 234 -8.55 -11.27 -12.04
CA GLY A 234 -9.63 -10.32 -11.73
C GLY A 234 -10.59 -10.78 -10.64
N SER A 235 -10.24 -11.83 -9.90
CA SER A 235 -11.06 -12.34 -8.80
C SER A 235 -10.65 -11.72 -7.47
N ALA A 236 -11.57 -11.70 -6.52
CA ALA A 236 -11.32 -11.22 -5.16
C ALA A 236 -12.01 -12.13 -4.14
N LEU A 237 -11.40 -12.24 -2.96
CA LEU A 237 -11.95 -12.93 -1.81
C LEU A 237 -12.43 -11.90 -0.80
N ILE A 238 -13.64 -12.07 -0.28
CA ILE A 238 -14.21 -11.24 0.78
C ILE A 238 -14.56 -12.15 1.95
N ILE A 239 -14.17 -11.74 3.15
CA ILE A 239 -14.38 -12.47 4.39
C ILE A 239 -15.09 -11.54 5.37
N ILE A 240 -16.15 -12.05 6.00
CA ILE A 240 -16.85 -11.39 7.11
C ILE A 240 -16.69 -12.23 8.38
N PRO A 241 -16.66 -11.61 9.57
CA PRO A 241 -16.73 -12.35 10.82
C PRO A 241 -18.10 -13.04 10.95
N SER A 242 -18.10 -14.19 11.64
CA SER A 242 -19.30 -14.92 12.06
C SER A 242 -20.03 -14.21 13.20
#